data_AF-A0A924Z0D7-F1
#
_entry.id   AF-A0A924Z0D7-F1
#
_cell.length_a   1.000
_cell.length_b   1.000
_cell.length_c   1.000
_cell.angle_alpha   90.00
_cell.angle_beta   90.00
_cell.angle_gamma   90.00
#
_symmetry.space_group_name_H-M   'P 1'
#
loop_
_entity.id
_entity.type
_entity.pdbx_description
1 polymer ?
#
loop_
_entity_poly.entity_id
_entity_poly.type
_entity_poly.pdbx_seq_one_letter_code
_entity_poly.pdbx_strand_id
1 'polypeptide(L)' 'MKRSLAIAFSLSLTLGAAVMAANPTQVQKLLNSGECVNCDLSEASLYSYVLDGVNLTGANLSGAALQGSKLNSAT' A
#
# COMPACT_ATOMS: atom_id res chain seq x y z
N MET A 1 -24.86 13.98 -33.35
CA MET A 1 -24.95 15.28 -32.64
C MET A 1 -24.27 15.08 -31.28
N LYS A 2 -22.95 15.22 -31.17
CA LYS A 2 -22.18 16.46 -30.89
C LYS A 2 -22.58 17.17 -29.58
N ARG A 3 -21.85 16.86 -28.51
CA ARG A 3 -21.43 17.75 -27.40
C ARG A 3 -20.06 17.19 -26.96
N SER A 4 -18.89 17.65 -27.44
CA SER A 4 -18.20 18.92 -27.14
C SER A 4 -18.14 19.14 -25.60
N LEU A 5 -17.03 19.39 -24.91
CA LEU A 5 -15.67 19.80 -25.25
C LEU A 5 -14.84 19.84 -23.93
N ALA A 6 -13.53 19.58 -24.01
CA ALA A 6 -12.44 20.09 -23.15
C ALA A 6 -12.42 19.79 -21.63
N ILE A 7 -11.30 19.26 -21.13
CA ILE A 7 -10.38 19.99 -20.24
C ILE A 7 -8.95 19.58 -20.61
N ALA A 8 -8.11 20.60 -20.82
CA ALA A 8 -6.74 20.51 -21.24
C ALA A 8 -5.79 20.08 -20.10
N PHE A 9 -4.72 19.39 -20.49
CA PHE A 9 -3.36 19.41 -19.94
C PHE A 9 -3.19 19.97 -18.51
N SER A 10 -3.09 19.10 -17.52
CA SER A 10 -2.23 19.35 -16.37
C SER A 10 -1.04 18.40 -16.49
N LEU A 11 0.04 18.90 -17.09
CA LEU A 11 1.37 18.35 -16.91
C LEU A 11 1.77 18.61 -15.46
N SER A 12 1.24 17.78 -14.57
CA SER A 12 1.74 17.68 -13.21
C SER A 12 3.02 16.85 -13.28
N LEU A 13 4.10 17.46 -13.78
CA LEU A 13 5.45 16.95 -13.58
C LEU A 13 5.75 17.09 -12.08
N THR A 14 5.19 16.18 -11.31
CA THR A 14 5.54 16.01 -9.91
C THR A 14 6.87 15.28 -9.91
N LEU A 15 7.96 16.06 -9.90
CA LEU A 15 9.22 15.59 -9.34
C LEU A 15 8.99 15.44 -7.82
N GLY A 16 8.26 14.39 -7.46
CA GLY A 16 7.84 14.11 -6.10
C GLY A 16 8.51 12.84 -5.64
N ALA A 17 9.60 13.01 -4.90
CA ALA A 17 10.18 12.11 -3.90
C ALA A 17 10.25 10.61 -4.25
N ALA A 18 11.48 10.09 -4.33
CA ALA A 18 11.84 8.68 -4.13
C ALA A 18 10.68 7.68 -4.28
N VAL A 19 10.48 7.17 -5.49
CA VAL A 19 9.59 6.03 -5.77
C VAL A 19 10.20 4.76 -5.18
N MET A 20 10.15 4.68 -3.85
CA MET A 20 10.45 3.51 -3.02
C MET A 20 9.52 3.51 -1.78
N ALA A 21 8.40 4.23 -1.83
CA ALA A 21 7.41 4.19 -0.76
C ALA A 21 6.39 3.09 -1.09
N ALA A 22 6.26 2.12 -0.19
CA ALA A 22 5.24 1.08 -0.22
C ALA A 22 3.91 1.57 -0.77
N ASN A 23 3.25 0.74 -1.58
CA ASN A 23 2.01 1.13 -2.23
C ASN A 23 0.94 1.51 -1.18
N PRO A 24 0.63 2.81 -1.00
CA PRO A 24 -0.21 3.27 0.10
C PRO A 24 -1.65 2.75 -0.03
N THR A 25 -2.06 2.36 -1.24
CA THR A 25 -3.34 1.73 -1.51
C THR A 25 -3.42 0.33 -0.92
N GLN A 26 -2.33 -0.44 -0.98
CA GLN A 26 -2.28 -1.81 -0.48
C GLN A 26 -2.12 -1.84 1.04
N VAL A 27 -1.35 -0.91 1.61
CA VAL A 27 -1.31 -0.73 3.07
C VAL A 27 -2.71 -0.40 3.59
N GLN A 28 -3.43 0.54 2.96
CA GLN A 28 -4.81 0.82 3.36
C GLN A 28 -5.74 -0.38 3.20
N LYS A 29 -5.60 -1.16 2.13
CA LYS A 29 -6.36 -2.40 1.96
C LYS A 29 -6.11 -3.37 3.12
N LEU A 30 -4.84 -3.63 3.45
CA LEU A 30 -4.45 -4.47 4.59
C LEU A 30 -5.09 -3.99 5.89
N LEU A 31 -5.04 -2.69 6.17
CA LEU A 31 -5.55 -2.12 7.42
C LEU A 31 -7.08 -2.14 7.52
N ASN A 32 -7.77 -2.03 6.39
CA ASN A 32 -9.23 -1.98 6.34
C ASN A 32 -9.87 -3.37 6.28
N SER A 33 -9.30 -4.29 5.50
CA SER A 33 -9.89 -5.61 5.28
C SER A 33 -9.17 -6.74 6.02
N GLY A 34 -7.98 -6.49 6.57
CA GLY A 34 -7.13 -7.55 7.13
C GLY A 34 -6.63 -8.53 6.06
N GLU A 35 -6.72 -8.19 4.78
CA GLU A 35 -6.35 -9.08 3.67
C GLU A 35 -5.47 -8.38 2.65
N CYS A 36 -4.30 -8.96 2.40
CA CYS A 36 -3.33 -8.52 1.41
C CYS A 36 -2.62 -9.69 0.72
N VAL A 37 -3.41 -10.61 0.15
CA VAL A 37 -2.89 -11.74 -0.63
C VAL A 37 -2.14 -11.23 -1.87
N ASN A 38 -0.89 -11.65 -2.05
CA ASN A 38 0.02 -11.23 -3.12
C ASN A 38 0.26 -9.70 -3.22
N CYS A 39 0.07 -8.96 -2.12
CA CYS A 39 0.37 -7.53 -2.11
C CYS A 39 1.88 -7.25 -2.16
N ASP A 40 2.25 -6.09 -2.70
CA ASP A 40 3.59 -5.53 -2.56
C ASP A 40 3.62 -4.50 -1.43
N LEU A 41 4.04 -4.99 -0.27
CA LEU A 41 4.24 -4.20 0.95
C LEU A 41 5.74 -3.98 1.20
N SER A 42 6.57 -4.07 0.15
CA SER A 42 8.00 -3.80 0.27
C SER A 42 8.25 -2.39 0.78
N GLU A 43 9.20 -2.27 1.70
CA GLU A 43 9.58 -1.01 2.37
C GLU A 43 8.42 -0.33 3.13
N ALA A 44 7.32 -1.05 3.40
CA ALA A 44 6.18 -0.48 4.11
C ALA A 44 6.51 -0.15 5.56
N SER A 45 6.13 1.05 5.98
CA SER A 45 6.16 1.44 7.40
C SER A 45 4.93 0.88 8.12
N LEU A 46 5.07 -0.35 8.63
CA LEU A 46 4.04 -1.07 9.38
C LEU A 46 4.35 -1.11 10.89
N TYR A 47 5.23 -0.23 11.38
CA TYR A 47 5.71 -0.17 12.77
C TYR A 47 4.55 -0.06 13.77
N SER A 48 4.57 -0.90 14.81
CA SER A 48 3.60 -0.92 15.90
C SER A 48 2.12 -1.13 15.50
N TYR A 49 1.85 -1.64 14.30
CA TYR A 49 0.49 -1.99 13.89
C TYR A 49 0.00 -3.28 14.53
N VAL A 50 -1.31 -3.37 14.79
CA VAL A 50 -1.96 -4.63 15.16
C VAL A 50 -2.42 -5.31 13.87
N LEU A 51 -1.69 -6.32 13.45
CA LEU A 51 -1.92 -7.14 12.27
C LEU A 51 -2.22 -8.60 12.70
N ASP A 52 -2.88 -8.78 13.84
CA ASP A 52 -3.27 -10.10 14.33
C ASP A 52 -4.38 -10.67 13.44
N GLY A 53 -4.17 -11.86 12.87
CA GLY A 53 -5.17 -12.53 12.05
C GLY A 53 -5.25 -12.06 10.59
N VAL A 54 -4.33 -11.21 10.14
CA VAL A 54 -4.34 -10.73 8.74
C VAL A 54 -3.87 -11.82 7.77
N ASN A 55 -4.42 -11.83 6.57
CA ASN A 55 -3.97 -12.68 5.48
C ASN A 55 -2.93 -11.94 4.62
N LEU A 56 -1.67 -12.29 4.76
CA LEU A 56 -0.51 -11.81 4.01
C LEU A 56 0.04 -12.89 3.05
N THR A 57 -0.75 -13.90 2.70
CA THR A 57 -0.28 -15.02 1.87
C THR A 57 0.29 -14.51 0.54
N GLY A 58 1.57 -14.79 0.31
CA GLY A 58 2.29 -14.33 -0.89
C GLY A 58 2.63 -12.84 -0.93
N ALA A 59 2.40 -12.08 0.14
CA ALA A 59 2.76 -10.67 0.20
C ALA A 59 4.29 -10.49 0.23
N ASN A 60 4.77 -9.52 -0.55
CA ASN A 60 6.17 -9.08 -0.48
C ASN A 60 6.34 -8.10 0.68
N LEU A 61 7.06 -8.51 1.73
CA LEU A 61 7.40 -7.68 2.89
C LEU A 61 8.87 -7.27 2.93
N SER A 62 9.59 -7.38 1.81
CA SER A 62 11.03 -7.07 1.74
C SER A 62 11.28 -5.63 2.20
N GLY A 63 12.09 -5.45 3.24
CA GLY A 63 12.40 -4.13 3.79
C GLY A 63 11.27 -3.45 4.58
N ALA A 64 10.12 -4.11 4.79
CA ALA A 64 9.04 -3.54 5.59
C ALA A 64 9.47 -3.37 7.06
N ALA A 65 9.15 -2.22 7.65
CA ALA A 65 9.37 -1.94 9.06
C ALA A 65 8.21 -2.53 9.88
N LEU A 66 8.44 -3.69 10.49
CA LEU A 66 7.46 -4.45 11.29
C LEU A 66 7.77 -4.42 12.80
N GLN A 67 8.70 -3.57 13.25
CA GLN A 67 9.10 -3.53 14.65
C GLN A 67 7.89 -3.11 15.50
N GLY A 68 7.64 -3.84 16.59
CA GLY A 68 6.49 -3.61 17.47
C GLY A 68 5.14 -4.04 16.92
N SER A 69 5.05 -4.51 15.67
CA SER A 69 3.79 -4.94 15.07
C SER A 69 3.36 -6.30 15.64
N LYS A 70 2.07 -6.46 15.92
CA LYS A 70 1.50 -7.74 16.38
C LYS A 70 1.08 -8.57 15.18
N LEU A 71 1.60 -9.79 15.08
CA LEU A 71 1.39 -10.71 13.95
C LEU A 71 0.99 -12.12 14.44
N ASN A 72 0.35 -12.22 15.61
CA ASN A 72 0.19 -13.48 16.36
C ASN A 72 -0.59 -14.57 15.59
N SER A 73 -1.33 -14.18 14.54
CA SER A 73 -2.07 -15.10 13.65
C SER A 73 -2.04 -14.67 12.18
N ALA A 74 -1.01 -13.94 11.75
CA ALA A 74 -0.91 -13.55 10.34
C ALA A 74 -0.55 -14.76 9.46
N THR A 75 -1.25 -14.93 8.32
CA THR A 75 -1.08 -16.08 7.40
C THR A 75 -0.50 -15.71 6.06
#